data_AF-A0A016VUG5-F1
#
_entry.id   AF-A0A016VUG5-F1
#
_cell.length_a   1.000
_cell.length_b   1.000
_cell.length_c   1.000
_cell.angle_alpha   90.00
_cell.angle_beta   90.00
_cell.angle_gamma   90.00
#
_symmetry.space_group_name_H-M   'P 1'
#
loop_
_entity.id
_entity.type
_entity.pdbx_description
1 polymer ?
#
loop_
_entity_poly.entity_id
_entity_poly.type
_entity_poly.pdbx_seq_one_letter_code
_entity_poly.pdbx_strand_id
1 'polypeptide(L)' 'MHENAYKIRARFYAGKRPSNAEIKQAALETITKYKALSAAAKADFQKQFPLLTRMLSNDETYKAIQSLN' A
#
# COMPACT_ATOMS: atom_id res chain seq x y z
N MET A 1 6.63 0.62 6.36
CA MET A 1 5.54 1.04 5.43
C MET A 1 5.51 2.54 5.14
N HIS A 2 5.98 3.43 6.04
CA HIS A 2 5.85 4.88 5.86
C HIS A 2 6.70 5.52 4.75
N GLU A 3 7.90 5.00 4.48
CA GLU A 3 8.89 5.71 3.68
C GLU A 3 8.53 5.82 2.18
N ASN A 4 8.00 4.76 1.57
CA ASN A 4 7.60 4.78 0.15
C ASN A 4 6.37 5.68 -0.08
N ALA A 5 5.38 5.61 0.82
CA ALA A 5 4.20 6.48 0.77
C ALA A 5 4.55 7.96 0.99
N TYR A 6 5.58 8.23 1.78
CA TYR A 6 6.12 9.57 1.96
C TYR A 6 6.85 10.07 0.71
N LYS A 7 7.73 9.25 0.11
CA LYS A 7 8.45 9.59 -1.12
C LYS A 7 7.52 9.88 -2.31
N ILE A 8 6.47 9.08 -2.48
CA ILE A 8 5.44 9.30 -3.51
C ILE A 8 4.72 10.63 -3.29
N ARG A 9 4.29 10.92 -2.06
CA ARG A 9 3.64 12.20 -1.72
C ARG A 9 4.56 13.39 -1.92
N ALA A 10 5.81 13.30 -1.48
CA ALA A 10 6.80 14.36 -1.65
C ALA A 10 7.05 14.67 -3.13
N ARG A 11 7.17 13.64 -3.98
CA ARG A 11 7.29 13.80 -5.44
C ARG A 11 6.06 14.46 -6.06
N PHE A 12 4.87 14.07 -5.62
CA PHE A 12 3.61 14.67 -6.06
C PHE A 12 3.56 16.18 -5.74
N TYR A 13 3.91 16.57 -4.50
CA TYR A 13 3.99 17.98 -4.10
C TYR A 13 5.10 18.76 -4.83
N ALA A 14 6.18 18.09 -5.22
CA ALA A 14 7.25 18.68 -6.03
C ALA A 14 6.91 18.79 -7.53
N GLY A 15 5.66 18.54 -7.93
CA GLY A 15 5.22 18.59 -9.33
C GLY A 15 5.69 17.42 -10.19
N LYS A 16 6.45 16.46 -9.62
CA LYS A 16 6.90 15.23 -10.29
C LYS A 16 5.91 14.11 -9.98
N ARG A 17 4.77 14.13 -10.67
CA ARG A 17 3.72 13.11 -10.47
C ARG A 17 4.30 11.73 -10.81
N PRO A 18 4.38 10.79 -9.85
CA PRO A 18 4.89 9.45 -10.12
C PRO A 18 3.98 8.73 -11.10
N SER A 19 4.57 7.91 -11.97
CA SER A 19 3.84 7.16 -12.99
C SER A 19 2.91 6.12 -12.34
N ASN A 20 1.85 5.73 -13.04
CA ASN A 20 0.92 4.68 -12.58
C ASN A 20 1.68 3.39 -12.18
N ALA A 21 2.71 3.03 -12.97
CA ALA A 21 3.58 1.89 -12.69
C ALA A 21 4.35 2.01 -11.36
N GLU A 22 4.87 3.19 -11.01
CA GLU A 22 5.59 3.42 -9.74
C GLU A 22 4.63 3.33 -8.54
N ILE A 23 3.43 3.88 -8.69
CA ILE A 23 2.39 3.82 -7.65
C ILE A 23 1.96 2.35 -7.43
N LYS A 24 1.77 1.60 -8.51
CA LYS A 24 1.44 0.16 -8.47
C LYS A 24 2.53 -0.65 -7.79
N GLN A 25 3.79 -0.43 -8.14
CA GLN A 25 4.91 -1.15 -7.54
C GLN A 25 5.00 -0.89 -6.04
N ALA A 26 4.87 0.37 -5.60
CA ALA A 26 4.86 0.72 -4.19
C ALA A 26 3.66 0.12 -3.42
N ALA A 27 2.49 0.04 -4.06
CA ALA A 27 1.30 -0.57 -3.48
C ALA A 27 1.45 -2.09 -3.36
N LEU A 28 1.96 -2.77 -4.39
CA LEU A 28 2.27 -4.21 -4.36
C LEU A 28 3.30 -4.54 -3.28
N GLU A 29 4.38 -3.77 -3.17
CA GLU A 29 5.36 -3.94 -2.10
C GLU A 29 4.73 -3.82 -0.70
N THR A 30 3.78 -2.90 -0.55
CA THR A 30 3.09 -2.68 0.74
C THR A 30 2.16 -3.84 1.07
N ILE A 31 1.41 -4.35 0.08
CA ILE A 31 0.56 -5.54 0.25
C ILE A 31 1.41 -6.77 0.57
N THR A 32 2.52 -6.97 -0.13
CA THR A 32 3.44 -8.09 0.14
C THR A 32 4.02 -8.01 1.55
N LYS A 33 4.47 -6.83 1.99
CA LYS A 33 4.94 -6.60 3.37
C LYS A 33 3.85 -6.89 4.40
N TYR A 34 2.60 -6.49 4.13
CA TYR A 34 1.46 -6.81 5.01
C TYR A 34 1.16 -8.32 5.05
N LYS A 35 1.13 -8.99 3.89
CA LYS A 35 0.88 -10.43 3.80
C LYS A 35 1.97 -11.25 4.50
N ALA A 36 3.22 -10.79 4.48
CA ALA A 36 4.36 -11.41 5.17
C ALA A 36 4.32 -11.27 6.70
N LEU A 37 3.48 -10.40 7.28
CA LEU A 37 3.34 -10.28 8.73
C LEU A 37 2.73 -11.55 9.35
N SER A 38 3.15 -11.86 10.58
CA SER A 38 2.55 -12.92 11.39
C SER A 38 1.10 -12.59 11.76
N ALA A 39 0.30 -13.60 12.11
CA ALA A 39 -1.11 -13.40 12.48
C ALA A 39 -1.28 -12.42 13.65
N ALA A 40 -0.38 -12.48 14.64
CA ALA A 40 -0.38 -11.55 15.77
C ALA A 40 -0.08 -10.10 15.33
N ALA A 41 0.90 -9.91 14.44
CA ALA A 41 1.24 -8.58 13.92
C ALA A 41 0.13 -8.01 13.02
N LYS A 42 -0.59 -8.85 12.27
CA LYS A 42 -1.78 -8.44 11.50
C LYS A 42 -2.92 -8.01 12.41
N ALA A 43 -3.18 -8.74 13.48
CA ALA A 43 -4.21 -8.39 14.46
C ALA A 43 -3.92 -7.06 15.16
N ASP A 44 -2.65 -6.81 15.51
CA ASP A 44 -2.24 -5.53 16.08
C ASP A 44 -2.35 -4.38 15.05
N PHE A 45 -1.91 -4.62 13.81
CA PHE A 45 -2.04 -3.68 12.71
C PHE A 45 -3.52 -3.35 12.40
N GLN A 46 -4.42 -4.32 12.52
CA GLN A 46 -5.87 -4.11 12.38
C GLN A 46 -6.43 -3.19 13.46
N LYS A 47 -5.96 -3.32 14.70
CA LYS A 47 -6.39 -2.45 15.81
C LYS A 47 -5.93 -1.01 15.60
N GLN A 48 -4.68 -0.82 15.16
CA GLN A 48 -4.12 0.52 14.96
C GLN A 48 -4.62 1.17 13.66
N PHE A 49 -4.83 0.38 12.60
CA PHE A 49 -5.18 0.86 11.27
C PHE A 49 -6.32 0.06 10.65
N PRO A 50 -7.55 0.16 11.17
CA PRO A 50 -8.69 -0.62 10.70
C PRO A 50 -9.04 -0.33 9.23
N LEU A 51 -8.94 0.93 8.80
CA LEU A 51 -9.20 1.34 7.41
C LEU A 51 -8.17 0.78 6.43
N LEU A 52 -6.88 0.85 6.77
CA LEU A 52 -5.81 0.32 5.91
C LEU A 52 -5.88 -1.19 5.84
N THR A 53 -6.19 -1.85 6.96
CA THR A 53 -6.32 -3.30 7.02
C THR A 53 -7.47 -3.81 6.16
N ARG A 54 -8.60 -3.09 6.14
CA ARG A 54 -9.73 -3.41 5.25
C ARG A 54 -9.33 -3.32 3.77
N MET A 55 -8.56 -2.30 3.39
CA MET A 55 -8.06 -2.16 2.01
C MET A 55 -7.03 -3.24 1.65
N LEU A 56 -6.08 -3.53 2.53
CA LEU A 56 -4.99 -4.49 2.28
C LEU A 56 -5.47 -5.95 2.29
N SER A 57 -6.55 -6.23 3.02
CA SER A 57 -7.16 -7.57 3.08
C SER A 57 -8.21 -7.79 1.99
N ASN A 58 -8.62 -6.75 1.25
CA ASN A 58 -9.62 -6.89 0.19
C ASN A 58 -8.96 -7.30 -1.15
N ASP A 59 -9.35 -8.46 -1.68
CA ASP A 59 -8.89 -8.96 -2.97
C ASP A 59 -9.27 -8.05 -4.15
N GLU A 60 -10.37 -7.30 -4.05
CA GLU A 60 -10.74 -6.31 -5.09
C GLU A 60 -9.72 -5.17 -5.16
N THR A 61 -9.19 -4.72 -4.03
CA THR A 61 -8.14 -3.70 -3.98
C THR A 61 -6.86 -4.22 -4.61
N TYR A 62 -6.51 -5.49 -4.37
CA TYR A 62 -5.37 -6.12 -5.03
C TYR A 62 -5.56 -6.21 -6.54
N LYS A 63 -6.75 -6.62 -7.02
CA LYS A 63 -7.07 -6.65 -8.45
C LYS A 63 -7.05 -5.26 -9.09
N ALA A 64 -7.62 -4.26 -8.42
CA ALA A 64 -7.60 -2.87 -8.90
C ALA A 64 -6.16 -2.34 -9.01
N ILE A 65 -5.28 -2.67 -8.06
CA ILE A 65 -3.86 -2.33 -8.12
C ILE A 65 -3.15 -3.06 -9.28
N GLN A 66 -3.51 -4.32 -9.53
CA GLN A 66 -2.99 -5.06 -10.69
C GLN A 66 -3.48 -4.49 -12.03
N SER A 67 -4.69 -3.94 -12.09
CA SER A 67 -5.29 -3.37 -13.31
C SER A 67 -4.81 -1.95 -13.65
N LEU A 68 -4.10 -1.26 -12.75
CA LEU A 68 -3.43 0.00 -13.09
C LEU A 68 -2.31 -0.28 -14.10
N ASN A 69 -2.48 0.18 -15.34
CA ASN A 69 -1.46 0.25 -16.38
C ASN A 69 -0.81 1.64 -16.40
#